data_AF-Q7YSE2-F1
#
_entry.id   AF-Q7YSE2-F1
#
_cell.length_a   1.000
_cell.length_b   1.000
_cell.length_c   1.000
_cell.angle_alpha   90.00
_cell.angle_beta   90.00
_cell.angle_gamma   90.00
#
_symmetry.space_group_name_H-M   'P 1'
#
loop_
_entity.id
_entity.type
_entity.pdbx_description
1 polymer ?
#
loop_
_entity_poly.entity_id
_entity_poly.type
_entity_poly.pdbx_seq_one_letter_code
_entity_poly.pdbx_strand_id
1 'polypeptide(L)'
;SCEFLSFTQGQQALAQVLSDWPENYLCDSPSHVRGQRVQDTRLSLTECHRVAVVSVVCCALFLLLLLTGALCHHFHGLWYMKMMWAWLQAKRKPRKAPRRDVCYDAFVSYSEQDSYWVENLMVQELEHFQPPFKLCLHKRD
;
A
#
# COMPACT_ATOMS: atom_id res chain seq x y z
N SER A 1 15.43 -21.97 40.93
CA SER A 1 14.50 -21.77 39.81
C SER A 1 13.54 -20.64 40.15
N CYS A 2 12.93 -19.97 39.16
CA CYS A 2 12.01 -18.88 39.47
C CYS A 2 10.79 -19.32 40.27
N GLU A 3 10.25 -20.51 40.02
CA GLU A 3 9.11 -21.05 40.77
C GLU A 3 9.45 -21.16 42.25
N PHE A 4 10.70 -21.50 42.58
CA PHE A 4 11.17 -21.54 43.95
C PHE A 4 11.31 -20.13 44.55
N LEU A 5 11.73 -19.13 43.76
CA LEU A 5 11.79 -17.73 44.21
C LEU A 5 10.39 -17.13 44.45
N SER A 6 9.44 -17.39 43.55
CA SER A 6 8.05 -16.95 43.76
C SER A 6 7.40 -17.66 44.94
N PHE A 7 7.69 -18.95 45.12
CA PHE A 7 7.21 -19.74 46.27
C PHE A 7 7.78 -19.23 47.60
N THR A 8 9.09 -18.97 47.68
CA THR A 8 9.73 -18.46 48.91
C THR A 8 9.28 -17.05 49.28
N GLN A 9 8.99 -16.19 48.30
CA GLN A 9 8.43 -14.86 48.56
C GLN A 9 6.96 -14.91 49.05
N GLY A 10 6.21 -15.93 48.65
CA GLY A 10 4.79 -16.06 48.97
C GLY A 10 4.49 -16.68 50.34
N GLN A 11 5.45 -17.35 50.97
CA GLN A 11 5.13 -18.27 52.07
C GLN A 11 6.12 -18.17 53.24
N GLN A 12 5.75 -17.36 54.26
CA GLN A 12 6.53 -17.15 55.48
C GLN A 12 6.74 -18.42 56.33
N ALA A 13 5.91 -19.45 56.12
CA ALA A 13 6.00 -20.72 56.86
C ALA A 13 7.23 -21.58 56.49
N LEU A 14 7.95 -21.27 55.39
CA LEU A 14 9.18 -21.99 55.03
C LEU A 14 10.25 -21.91 56.11
N ALA A 15 10.31 -20.79 56.85
CA ALA A 15 11.25 -20.63 57.96
C ALA A 15 11.03 -21.64 59.10
N GLN A 16 9.86 -22.28 59.18
CA GLN A 16 9.57 -23.32 60.18
C GLN A 16 9.86 -24.74 59.69
N VAL A 17 10.02 -24.94 58.38
CA VAL A 17 10.18 -26.26 57.75
C VAL A 17 11.63 -26.49 57.30
N LEU A 18 12.30 -25.43 56.85
CA LEU A 18 13.68 -25.49 56.37
C LEU A 18 14.66 -25.23 57.53
N SER A 19 15.44 -26.24 57.90
CA SER A 19 16.59 -26.05 58.79
C SER A 19 17.60 -25.08 58.17
N ASP A 20 18.16 -24.20 59.00
CA ASP A 20 19.19 -23.21 58.65
C ASP A 20 18.78 -22.18 57.58
N TRP A 21 17.46 -21.97 57.40
CA TRP A 21 16.95 -20.87 56.59
C TRP A 21 17.15 -19.53 57.31
N PRO A 22 17.68 -18.48 56.66
CA PRO A 22 18.04 -18.36 55.23
C PRO A 22 19.53 -18.54 54.91
N GLU A 23 20.37 -18.83 55.90
CA GLU A 23 21.83 -18.65 55.83
C GLU A 23 22.53 -19.60 54.84
N ASN A 24 22.08 -20.84 54.74
CA ASN A 24 22.68 -21.86 53.87
C ASN A 24 21.99 -22.01 52.50
N TYR A 25 21.02 -21.14 52.17
CA TYR A 25 20.26 -21.20 50.93
C TYR A 25 20.78 -20.16 49.93
N LEU A 26 21.75 -20.57 49.13
CA LEU A 26 22.42 -19.73 48.13
C LEU A 26 22.01 -20.12 46.71
N CYS A 27 21.95 -19.15 45.80
CA CYS A 27 21.72 -19.41 44.39
C CYS A 27 22.97 -20.00 43.72
N ASP A 28 22.83 -21.09 42.98
CA ASP A 28 23.89 -21.65 42.13
C ASP A 28 23.85 -21.12 40.68
N SER A 29 22.65 -20.75 40.21
CA SER A 29 22.40 -20.16 38.89
C SER A 29 21.28 -19.11 38.96
N PRO A 30 21.28 -18.10 38.07
CA PRO A 30 22.28 -17.77 37.05
C PRO A 30 23.59 -17.18 37.62
N SER A 31 24.66 -17.13 36.80
CA SER A 31 26.03 -16.78 37.25
C SER A 31 26.18 -15.42 37.94
N HIS A 32 25.32 -14.46 37.62
CA HIS A 32 25.38 -13.11 38.19
C HIS A 32 24.77 -13.00 39.60
N VAL A 33 23.91 -13.95 40.02
CA VAL A 33 23.39 -14.07 41.40
C VAL A 33 24.01 -15.23 42.16
N ARG A 34 25.03 -15.88 41.59
CA ARG A 34 25.66 -17.04 42.22
C ARG A 34 26.26 -16.66 43.57
N GLY A 35 25.92 -17.42 44.61
CA GLY A 35 26.37 -17.18 45.98
C GLY A 35 25.57 -16.11 46.73
N GLN A 36 24.56 -15.49 46.12
CA GLN A 36 23.60 -14.63 46.83
C GLN A 36 22.53 -15.48 47.53
N ARG A 37 22.01 -14.99 48.66
CA ARG A 37 20.94 -15.66 49.41
C ARG A 37 19.64 -15.65 48.62
N VAL A 38 18.95 -16.78 48.57
CA VAL A 38 17.69 -16.93 47.82
C VAL A 38 16.65 -15.87 48.22
N GLN A 39 16.54 -15.54 49.51
CA GLN A 39 15.60 -14.54 50.03
C GLN A 39 15.85 -13.10 49.53
N ASP A 40 17.10 -12.76 49.22
CA ASP A 40 17.53 -11.40 48.88
C ASP A 40 17.61 -11.21 47.35
N THR A 41 17.48 -12.31 46.58
CA THR A 41 17.53 -12.29 45.12
C THR A 41 16.16 -11.99 44.50
N ARG A 42 16.13 -11.08 43.53
CA ARG A 42 14.98 -10.83 42.66
C ARG A 42 15.41 -10.96 41.20
N LEU A 43 14.96 -12.02 40.53
CA LEU A 43 15.15 -12.21 39.10
C LEU A 43 14.06 -11.47 38.31
N SER A 44 14.42 -10.97 37.12
CA SER A 44 13.47 -10.28 36.24
C SER A 44 12.52 -11.26 35.53
N LEU A 45 11.30 -10.81 35.20
CA LEU A 45 10.33 -11.60 34.42
C LEU A 45 10.89 -12.06 33.07
N THR A 46 11.79 -11.28 32.46
CA THR A 46 12.48 -11.59 31.21
C THR A 46 13.47 -12.73 31.31
N GLU A 47 14.14 -12.89 32.46
CA GLU A 47 15.03 -14.02 32.71
C GLU A 47 14.24 -15.28 33.00
N CYS A 48 13.11 -15.11 33.68
CA CYS A 48 12.27 -16.22 34.10
C CYS A 48 11.46 -16.82 32.96
N HIS A 49 10.83 -15.96 32.17
CA HIS A 49 9.91 -16.33 31.11
C HIS A 49 10.45 -15.90 29.75
N ARG A 50 11.75 -16.09 29.53
CA ARG A 50 12.45 -15.66 28.31
C ARG A 50 11.75 -16.15 27.03
N VAL A 51 11.37 -17.42 26.99
CA VAL A 51 10.69 -18.03 25.84
C VAL A 51 9.33 -17.39 25.59
N ALA A 52 8.54 -17.17 26.65
CA ALA A 52 7.23 -16.54 26.52
C ALA A 52 7.35 -15.07 26.07
N VAL A 53 8.29 -14.31 26.64
CA VAL A 53 8.56 -12.93 26.24
C VAL A 53 8.98 -12.87 24.78
N VAL A 54 9.94 -13.68 24.36
CA VAL A 54 10.38 -13.75 22.96
C VAL A 54 9.23 -14.13 22.04
N SER A 55 8.42 -15.13 22.42
CA SER A 55 7.25 -15.55 21.65
C SER A 55 6.25 -14.39 21.48
N VAL A 56 5.88 -13.70 22.56
CA VAL A 56 4.95 -12.56 22.51
C VAL A 56 5.50 -11.44 21.63
N VAL A 57 6.80 -11.11 21.77
CA VAL A 57 7.45 -10.09 20.94
C VAL A 57 7.43 -10.48 19.46
N CYS A 58 7.77 -11.73 19.14
CA CYS A 58 7.72 -12.24 17.77
C CYS A 58 6.30 -12.19 17.19
N CYS A 59 5.29 -12.61 17.95
CA CYS A 59 3.89 -12.54 17.53
C CYS A 59 3.45 -11.09 17.29
N ALA A 60 3.80 -10.17 18.19
CA ALA A 60 3.47 -8.75 18.04
C ALA A 60 4.11 -8.13 16.80
N LEU A 61 5.40 -8.42 16.54
CA LEU A 61 6.10 -7.96 15.35
C LEU A 61 5.47 -8.54 14.07
N PHE A 62 5.12 -9.82 14.07
CA PHE A 62 4.46 -10.45 12.93
C PHE A 62 3.10 -9.81 12.62
N LEU A 63 2.27 -9.58 13.65
CA LEU A 63 0.99 -8.90 13.50
C LEU A 63 1.16 -7.46 12.98
N LEU A 64 2.18 -6.74 13.45
CA LEU A 64 2.50 -5.40 12.95
C LEU A 64 2.88 -5.42 11.47
N LEU A 65 3.71 -6.40 11.03
CA LEU A 65 4.08 -6.57 9.62
C LEU A 65 2.85 -6.89 8.75
N LEU A 66 1.96 -7.76 9.22
CA LEU A 66 0.71 -8.05 8.51
C LEU A 66 -0.19 -6.81 8.41
N LEU A 67 -0.36 -6.07 9.51
CA LEU A 67 -1.18 -4.86 9.55
C LEU A 67 -0.65 -3.80 8.60
N THR A 68 0.65 -3.53 8.64
CA THR A 68 1.32 -2.59 7.74
C THR A 68 1.24 -3.04 6.28
N GLY A 69 1.47 -4.32 5.98
CA GLY A 69 1.29 -4.89 4.65
C GLY A 69 -0.13 -4.72 4.12
N ALA A 70 -1.14 -5.02 4.95
CA ALA A 70 -2.55 -4.85 4.60
C ALA A 70 -2.91 -3.38 4.35
N LEU A 71 -2.41 -2.47 5.19
CA LEU A 71 -2.65 -1.04 5.05
C LEU A 71 -2.01 -0.49 3.77
N CYS A 72 -0.77 -0.88 3.50
CA CYS A 72 -0.08 -0.58 2.25
C CYS A 72 -0.84 -1.11 1.04
N HIS A 73 -1.30 -2.37 1.08
CA HIS A 73 -2.12 -2.93 -0.01
C HIS A 73 -3.41 -2.15 -0.21
N HIS A 74 -4.13 -1.82 0.88
CA HIS A 74 -5.39 -1.10 0.80
C HIS A 74 -5.21 0.30 0.20
N PHE A 75 -4.25 1.09 0.72
CA PHE A 75 -4.00 2.43 0.20
C PHE A 75 -3.41 2.44 -1.21
N HIS A 76 -2.50 1.52 -1.52
CA HIS A 76 -1.96 1.39 -2.88
C HIS A 76 -3.04 0.89 -3.85
N GLY A 77 -3.92 -0.01 -3.40
CA GLY A 77 -5.10 -0.44 -4.14
C GLY A 77 -6.03 0.74 -4.44
N LEU A 78 -6.32 1.60 -3.46
CA LEU A 78 -7.11 2.83 -3.67
C LEU A 78 -6.44 3.77 -4.68
N TRP A 79 -5.12 3.93 -4.62
CA TRP A 79 -4.38 4.74 -5.58
C TRP A 79 -4.44 4.15 -7.00
N TYR A 80 -4.21 2.84 -7.14
CA TYR A 80 -4.32 2.13 -8.42
C TYR A 80 -5.73 2.21 -9.00
N MET A 81 -6.77 2.04 -8.17
CA MET A 81 -8.16 2.19 -8.61
C MET A 81 -8.45 3.61 -9.09
N LYS A 82 -7.97 4.64 -8.39
CA LYS A 82 -8.10 6.03 -8.81
C LYS A 82 -7.39 6.28 -10.14
N MET A 83 -6.19 5.72 -10.32
CA MET A 83 -5.41 5.88 -11.54
C MET A 83 -6.00 5.12 -12.72
N MET A 84 -6.51 3.90 -12.48
CA MET A 84 -7.26 3.11 -13.45
C MET A 84 -8.51 3.87 -13.91
N TRP A 85 -9.23 4.51 -12.98
CA TRP A 85 -10.39 5.32 -13.31
C TRP A 85 -10.02 6.56 -14.13
N ALA A 86 -8.93 7.25 -13.79
CA ALA A 86 -8.40 8.37 -14.59
C ALA A 86 -7.97 7.94 -16.00
N TRP A 87 -7.36 6.76 -16.13
CA TRP A 87 -6.97 6.18 -17.41
C TRP A 87 -8.18 5.79 -18.26
N LEU A 88 -9.19 5.17 -17.64
CA LEU A 88 -10.46 4.87 -18.29
C LEU A 88 -11.18 6.14 -18.73
N GLN A 89 -11.19 7.19 -17.90
CA GLN A 89 -11.71 8.50 -18.28
C GLN A 89 -10.97 9.06 -19.49
N ALA A 90 -9.64 9.01 -19.51
CA ALA A 90 -8.83 9.51 -20.63
C ALA A 90 -9.12 8.74 -21.93
N LYS A 91 -9.31 7.42 -21.87
CA LYS A 91 -9.67 6.60 -23.04
C LYS A 91 -11.12 6.75 -23.48
N ARG A 92 -12.04 6.90 -22.52
CA ARG A 92 -13.47 7.05 -22.79
C ARG A 92 -13.87 8.46 -23.14
N LYS A 93 -13.03 9.48 -22.85
CA LYS A 93 -13.28 10.85 -23.29
C LYS A 93 -13.31 10.78 -24.82
N PRO A 94 -14.50 10.89 -25.45
CA PRO A 94 -14.49 11.09 -26.88
C PRO A 94 -13.65 12.33 -27.09
N ARG A 95 -12.82 12.37 -28.13
CA ARG A 95 -12.35 13.65 -28.66
C ARG A 95 -13.64 14.41 -28.98
N LYS A 96 -14.16 15.16 -28.00
CA LYS A 96 -15.13 16.20 -28.24
C LYS A 96 -14.31 17.15 -29.09
N ALA A 97 -14.46 16.99 -30.41
CA ALA A 97 -14.11 18.05 -31.33
C ALA A 97 -14.68 19.32 -30.67
N PRO A 98 -13.85 20.35 -30.45
CA PRO A 98 -14.36 21.62 -29.99
C PRO A 98 -15.64 21.91 -30.79
N ARG A 99 -16.68 22.47 -30.17
CA ARG A 99 -17.74 23.17 -30.91
C ARG A 99 -17.13 24.40 -31.58
N ARG A 100 -16.15 24.18 -32.46
CA ARG A 100 -15.75 25.14 -33.47
C ARG A 100 -16.89 25.11 -34.47
N ASP A 101 -17.33 26.27 -34.90
CA ASP A 101 -18.21 26.38 -36.04
C ASP A 101 -17.53 25.65 -37.20
N VAL A 102 -18.10 24.51 -37.56
CA VAL A 102 -17.62 23.70 -38.67
C VAL A 102 -18.06 24.43 -39.93
N CYS A 103 -17.17 25.23 -40.51
CA CYS A 103 -17.47 26.06 -41.68
C CYS A 103 -17.61 25.24 -42.98
N TYR A 104 -17.11 24.01 -42.98
CA TYR A 104 -17.02 23.13 -44.16
C TYR A 104 -17.53 21.74 -43.82
N ASP A 105 -18.26 21.12 -44.74
CA ASP A 105 -18.83 19.78 -44.60
C ASP A 105 -17.81 18.68 -44.92
N ALA A 106 -16.86 18.95 -45.82
CA ALA A 106 -15.74 18.05 -46.12
C ALA A 106 -14.46 18.79 -46.54
N PHE A 107 -13.31 18.15 -46.32
CA PHE A 107 -12.03 18.55 -46.88
C PHE A 107 -11.67 17.61 -48.04
N VAL A 108 -11.30 18.19 -49.18
CA VAL A 108 -10.93 17.43 -50.38
C VAL A 108 -9.42 17.50 -50.59
N SER A 109 -8.78 16.34 -50.53
CA SER A 109 -7.37 16.16 -50.89
C SER A 109 -7.28 15.50 -52.26
N TYR A 110 -6.68 16.20 -53.23
CA TYR A 110 -6.55 15.73 -54.61
C TYR A 110 -5.12 15.90 -55.12
N SER A 111 -4.75 15.11 -56.13
CA SER A 111 -3.46 15.21 -56.81
C SER A 111 -3.47 16.38 -57.80
N GLU A 112 -2.30 16.90 -58.17
CA GLU A 112 -2.19 17.96 -59.18
C GLU A 112 -2.79 17.55 -60.54
N GLN A 113 -2.68 16.26 -60.87
CA GLN A 113 -3.18 15.70 -62.12
C GLN A 113 -4.72 15.74 -62.21
N ASP A 114 -5.41 15.70 -61.08
CA ASP A 114 -6.88 15.71 -61.01
C ASP A 114 -7.44 17.11 -60.75
N SER A 115 -6.58 18.13 -60.63
CA SER A 115 -6.96 19.50 -60.26
C SER A 115 -8.03 20.10 -61.16
N TYR A 116 -7.91 19.90 -62.48
CA TYR A 116 -8.86 20.41 -63.45
C TYR A 116 -10.28 19.88 -63.19
N TRP A 117 -10.42 18.57 -62.96
CA TRP A 117 -11.71 17.94 -62.74
C TRP A 117 -12.31 18.35 -61.38
N VAL A 118 -11.47 18.39 -60.35
CA VAL A 118 -11.90 18.75 -58.99
C VAL A 118 -12.41 20.19 -58.93
N GLU A 119 -11.63 21.14 -59.43
CA GLU A 119 -11.92 22.58 -59.31
C GLU A 119 -13.04 23.03 -60.25
N ASN A 120 -13.13 22.46 -61.46
CA ASN A 120 -14.08 22.93 -62.48
C ASN A 120 -15.38 22.15 -62.54
N LEU A 121 -15.39 20.86 -62.15
CA LEU A 121 -16.59 20.04 -62.22
C LEU A 121 -17.11 19.71 -60.82
N MET A 122 -16.30 19.02 -60.03
CA MET A 122 -16.76 18.48 -58.74
C MET A 122 -17.18 19.57 -57.76
N VAL A 123 -16.40 20.66 -57.64
CA VAL A 123 -16.74 21.80 -56.80
C VAL A 123 -18.05 22.46 -57.26
N GLN A 124 -18.24 22.60 -58.57
CA GLN A 124 -19.47 23.19 -59.10
C GLN A 124 -20.68 22.33 -58.75
N GLU A 125 -20.63 21.02 -59.01
CA GLU A 125 -21.75 20.11 -58.75
C GLU A 125 -22.12 20.04 -57.26
N LEU A 126 -21.14 20.07 -56.35
CA LEU A 126 -21.37 19.90 -54.92
C LEU A 126 -21.75 21.21 -54.21
N GLU A 127 -21.14 22.34 -54.57
CA GLU A 127 -21.46 23.64 -53.95
C GLU A 127 -22.75 24.25 -54.50
N HIS A 128 -23.18 23.91 -55.72
CA HIS A 128 -24.45 24.39 -56.31
C HIS A 128 -25.64 23.47 -56.04
N PHE A 129 -25.44 22.31 -55.39
CA PHE A 129 -26.52 21.42 -54.98
C PHE A 129 -27.39 22.06 -53.89
N GLN A 130 -28.60 21.55 -53.65
CA GLN A 130 -29.46 21.97 -52.53
C GLN A 130 -29.65 20.84 -51.50
N PRO A 131 -29.20 21.02 -50.24
CA PRO A 131 -28.44 22.15 -49.71
C PRO A 131 -26.99 22.21 -50.25
N PRO A 132 -26.38 23.41 -50.32
CA PRO A 132 -25.02 23.56 -50.83
C PRO A 132 -24.02 22.89 -49.90
N PHE A 133 -23.16 22.05 -50.44
CA PHE A 133 -22.18 21.29 -49.67
C PHE A 133 -20.86 22.07 -49.63
N LYS A 134 -20.45 22.57 -48.46
CA LYS A 134 -19.29 23.46 -48.33
C LYS A 134 -17.99 22.66 -48.29
N LEU A 135 -17.15 22.83 -49.30
CA LEU A 135 -15.88 22.11 -49.42
C LEU A 135 -14.69 22.98 -48.99
N CYS A 136 -13.72 22.38 -48.30
CA CYS A 136 -12.42 23.00 -48.03
C CYS A 136 -11.38 22.39 -48.97
N LEU A 137 -10.72 23.21 -49.79
CA LEU A 137 -9.71 22.76 -50.75
C LEU A 137 -8.35 23.39 -50.42
N HIS A 138 -7.31 22.57 -50.36
CA HIS A 138 -5.96 23.01 -49.98
C HIS A 138 -5.36 24.14 -50.85
N LYS A 139 -5.78 24.29 -52.11
CA LYS A 139 -5.32 25.36 -52.99
C LYS A 139 -6.14 26.65 -52.93
N ARG A 140 -7.38 26.56 -52.44
CA ARG A 140 -8.34 27.68 -52.39
C ARG A 140 -8.41 28.32 -51.01
N ASP A 141 -8.31 27.49 -49.97
CA ASP A 141 -8.53 27.81 -48.55
C ASP A 141 -7.28 27.46 -47.71
#